data_AF-R7LX45-F1
#
_entry.id   AF-R7LX45-F1
#
_cell.length_a   1.000
_cell.length_b   1.000
_cell.length_c   1.000
_cell.angle_alpha   90.00
_cell.angle_beta   90.00
_cell.angle_gamma   90.00
#
_symmetry.space_group_name_H-M   'P 1'
#
loop_
_entity.id
_entity.type
_entity.pdbx_description
1 polymer ?
#
loop_
_entity_poly.entity_id
_entity_poly.type
_entity_poly.pdbx_seq_one_letter_code
_entity_poly.pdbx_strand_id
1 'polypeptide(L)'
;MQYLAIKQEEQNGKIVYVINAIPLKNKNKSVVQKIPHPLGSDFLVFEDLEEAKKAVSRAGFSYILPDGKKEIQNIPIQAKNKKDAYSDMIFDAIKDKVSSTNSNVCASAILAISEFPMEETFEILFDKIGEENDSIRKNAICGICRYGKLLQDRIIDALSSTNWVCRNSAITCIANLVDDNNIDIVKFIKPLVKTSNDVNPIVQSNALTTLALVYQAYQKKDLKS
;
A
#
# COMPACT_ATOMS: atom_id res chain seq x y z
N MET A 1 0.06 -17.33 -18.02
CA MET A 1 -1.30 -16.77 -17.82
C MET A 1 -2.30 -17.82 -18.27
N GLN A 2 -3.24 -18.22 -17.41
CA GLN A 2 -4.22 -19.27 -17.73
C GLN A 2 -5.46 -18.66 -18.41
N TYR A 3 -5.97 -19.36 -19.43
CA TYR A 3 -7.12 -18.93 -20.22
C TYR A 3 -8.33 -19.82 -19.94
N LEU A 4 -9.52 -19.22 -19.91
CA LEU A 4 -10.79 -19.90 -19.86
C LEU A 4 -11.53 -19.74 -21.20
N ALA A 5 -12.03 -20.83 -21.77
CA ALA A 5 -12.85 -20.74 -22.98
C ALA A 5 -14.28 -20.30 -22.66
N ILE A 6 -14.78 -19.29 -23.39
CA ILE A 6 -16.18 -18.92 -23.44
C ILE A 6 -16.76 -19.55 -24.70
N LYS A 7 -17.60 -20.56 -24.54
CA LYS A 7 -18.24 -21.26 -25.65
C LYS A 7 -19.59 -20.64 -25.94
N GLN A 8 -19.93 -20.48 -27.21
CA GLN A 8 -21.27 -20.09 -27.62
C GLN A 8 -22.08 -21.35 -27.94
N GLU A 9 -23.25 -21.49 -27.34
CA GLU A 9 -24.17 -22.61 -27.55
C GLU A 9 -25.59 -22.08 -27.80
N GLU A 10 -26.44 -22.87 -28.46
CA GLU A 10 -27.86 -22.58 -28.59
C GLU A 10 -28.64 -23.47 -27.62
N GLN A 11 -29.40 -22.85 -26.72
CA GLN A 11 -30.26 -23.55 -25.77
C GLN A 11 -31.66 -22.95 -25.84
N ASN A 12 -32.66 -23.79 -26.11
CA ASN A 12 -34.08 -23.38 -26.22
C ASN A 12 -34.33 -22.22 -27.21
N GLY A 13 -33.62 -22.19 -28.34
CA GLY A 13 -33.75 -21.15 -29.37
C GLY A 13 -33.09 -19.81 -29.01
N LYS A 14 -32.27 -19.77 -27.95
CA LYS A 14 -31.47 -18.61 -27.57
C LYS A 14 -29.98 -18.94 -27.59
N ILE A 15 -29.18 -17.97 -28.00
CA ILE A 15 -27.72 -18.04 -27.88
C ILE A 15 -27.34 -17.81 -26.41
N VAL A 16 -26.50 -18.70 -25.87
CA VAL A 16 -25.95 -18.62 -24.52
C VAL A 16 -24.44 -18.82 -24.55
N TYR A 17 -23.76 -18.35 -23.51
CA TYR A 17 -22.32 -18.42 -23.33
C TYR A 17 -21.98 -19.28 -22.13
N VAL A 18 -21.24 -20.36 -22.36
CA VAL A 18 -20.94 -21.41 -21.39
C VAL A 18 -19.47 -21.37 -21.00
N ILE A 19 -19.19 -21.41 -19.70
CA ILE A 19 -17.84 -21.41 -19.15
C ILE A 19 -17.66 -22.53 -18.12
N ASN A 20 -16.48 -23.15 -18.09
CA ASN A 20 -16.14 -24.16 -17.08
C ASN A 20 -16.07 -23.53 -15.68
N ALA A 21 -16.58 -24.24 -14.68
CA ALA A 21 -16.61 -23.80 -13.30
C ALA A 21 -16.37 -24.94 -12.30
N ILE A 22 -15.76 -24.61 -11.15
CA ILE A 22 -15.66 -25.51 -9.99
C ILE A 22 -16.81 -25.22 -9.04
N PRO A 23 -17.57 -26.24 -8.60
CA PRO A 23 -18.56 -26.09 -7.55
C PRO A 23 -17.87 -26.03 -6.18
N LEU A 24 -18.05 -24.94 -5.46
CA LEU A 24 -17.74 -24.83 -4.04
C LEU A 24 -18.88 -25.40 -3.21
N LYS A 25 -18.55 -26.36 -2.35
CA LYS A 25 -19.51 -27.06 -1.50
C LYS A 25 -19.35 -26.65 -0.04
N ASN A 26 -20.46 -26.56 0.70
CA ASN A 26 -20.42 -26.39 2.16
C ASN A 26 -20.05 -27.71 2.86
N LYS A 27 -19.96 -27.67 4.20
CA LYS A 27 -19.71 -28.85 5.05
C LYS A 27 -20.71 -29.99 4.83
N ASN A 28 -21.92 -29.68 4.36
CA ASN A 28 -22.98 -30.66 4.05
C ASN A 28 -22.92 -31.17 2.61
N LYS A 29 -21.83 -30.88 1.87
CA LYS A 29 -21.61 -31.25 0.46
C LYS A 29 -22.61 -30.64 -0.54
N SER A 30 -23.45 -29.71 -0.12
CA SER A 30 -24.33 -28.95 -1.01
C SER A 30 -23.54 -27.87 -1.73
N VAL A 31 -23.77 -27.69 -3.04
CA VAL A 31 -23.13 -26.64 -3.84
C VAL A 31 -23.66 -25.28 -3.37
N VAL A 32 -22.75 -24.40 -2.95
CA VAL A 32 -23.06 -23.04 -2.49
C VAL A 32 -22.79 -22.02 -3.59
N GLN A 33 -21.74 -22.26 -4.37
CA GLN A 33 -21.30 -21.33 -5.39
C GLN A 33 -20.56 -22.07 -6.50
N LYS A 34 -20.59 -21.56 -7.72
CA LYS A 34 -19.69 -22.00 -8.80
C LYS A 34 -18.72 -20.87 -9.13
N ILE A 35 -17.46 -21.22 -9.33
CA ILE A 35 -16.40 -20.27 -9.69
C ILE A 35 -15.83 -20.65 -11.06
N PRO A 36 -15.78 -19.73 -12.04
CA PRO A 36 -15.12 -19.96 -13.31
C PRO A 36 -13.69 -20.47 -13.12
N HIS A 37 -13.34 -21.62 -13.73
CA HIS A 37 -12.02 -22.22 -13.56
C HIS A 37 -11.69 -23.19 -14.70
N PRO A 38 -10.44 -23.20 -15.26
CA PRO A 38 -10.10 -24.02 -16.42
C PRO A 38 -10.31 -25.52 -16.22
N LEU A 39 -10.02 -25.99 -15.00
CA LEU A 39 -10.17 -27.39 -14.58
C LEU A 39 -11.55 -27.69 -13.96
N GLY A 40 -12.53 -26.81 -14.13
CA GLY A 40 -13.89 -27.02 -13.66
C GLY A 40 -14.60 -28.16 -14.39
N SER A 41 -15.30 -29.00 -13.63
CA SER A 41 -16.11 -30.11 -14.17
C SER A 41 -17.59 -29.78 -14.30
N ASP A 42 -17.98 -28.56 -13.92
CA ASP A 42 -19.34 -28.02 -14.00
C ASP A 42 -19.32 -26.76 -14.87
N PHE A 43 -20.48 -26.15 -15.11
CA PHE A 43 -20.60 -25.00 -16.00
C PHE A 43 -21.42 -23.86 -15.38
N LEU A 44 -21.06 -22.64 -15.81
CA LEU A 44 -21.88 -21.44 -15.69
C LEU A 44 -22.36 -21.04 -17.08
N VAL A 45 -23.61 -20.61 -17.18
CA VAL A 45 -24.27 -20.22 -18.43
C VAL A 45 -24.73 -18.77 -18.30
N PHE A 46 -24.44 -17.95 -19.31
CA PHE A 46 -24.81 -16.54 -19.38
C PHE A 46 -25.57 -16.29 -20.68
N GLU A 47 -26.56 -15.41 -20.67
CA GLU A 47 -27.25 -14.98 -21.92
C GLU A 47 -26.46 -13.88 -22.64
N ASP A 48 -25.55 -13.20 -21.95
CA ASP A 48 -24.75 -12.10 -22.47
C ASP A 48 -23.24 -12.40 -22.45
N LEU A 49 -22.55 -12.05 -23.55
CA LEU A 49 -21.11 -12.28 -23.69
C LEU A 49 -20.30 -11.43 -22.73
N GLU A 50 -20.72 -10.18 -22.49
CA GLU A 50 -20.01 -9.27 -21.58
C GLU A 50 -20.14 -9.72 -20.12
N GLU A 51 -21.27 -10.30 -19.73
CA GLU A 51 -21.41 -10.96 -18.43
C GLU A 51 -20.50 -12.18 -18.26
N ALA A 52 -20.41 -13.04 -19.30
CA ALA A 52 -19.49 -14.17 -19.29
C ALA A 52 -18.04 -13.71 -19.15
N LYS A 53 -17.61 -12.72 -19.96
CA LYS A 53 -16.29 -12.10 -19.86
C LYS A 53 -16.00 -11.56 -18.45
N LYS A 54 -16.93 -10.79 -17.87
CA LYS A 54 -16.80 -10.25 -16.50
C LYS A 54 -16.66 -11.36 -15.47
N ALA A 55 -17.40 -12.47 -15.61
CA ALA A 55 -17.30 -13.61 -14.68
C ALA A 55 -15.92 -14.26 -14.73
N VAL A 56 -15.39 -14.53 -15.92
CA VAL A 56 -14.05 -15.11 -16.11
C VAL A 56 -12.98 -14.18 -15.54
N SER A 57 -13.05 -12.89 -15.86
CA SER A 57 -12.07 -11.90 -15.41
C SER A 57 -12.13 -11.69 -13.89
N ARG A 58 -13.32 -11.70 -13.27
CA ARG A 58 -13.49 -11.67 -11.80
C ARG A 58 -12.86 -12.87 -11.10
N ALA A 59 -12.82 -14.02 -11.77
CA ALA A 59 -12.15 -15.21 -11.28
C ALA A 59 -10.62 -15.18 -11.50
N GLY A 60 -10.08 -14.11 -12.10
CA GLY A 60 -8.64 -13.91 -12.30
C GLY A 60 -8.07 -14.59 -13.55
N PHE A 61 -8.92 -15.01 -14.48
CA PHE A 61 -8.49 -15.67 -15.71
C PHE A 61 -8.62 -14.75 -16.93
N SER A 62 -7.76 -14.93 -17.92
CA SER A 62 -7.98 -14.41 -19.28
C SER A 62 -8.98 -15.31 -20.01
N TYR A 63 -9.56 -14.85 -21.12
CA TYR A 63 -10.56 -15.63 -21.85
C TYR A 63 -10.23 -15.87 -23.33
N ILE A 64 -10.77 -16.96 -23.87
CA ILE A 64 -10.83 -17.27 -25.29
C ILE A 64 -12.29 -17.11 -25.71
N LEU A 65 -12.54 -16.25 -26.70
CA LEU A 65 -13.86 -15.99 -27.24
C LEU A 65 -14.36 -17.13 -28.14
N PRO A 66 -15.68 -17.16 -28.46
CA PRO A 66 -16.24 -18.16 -29.37
C PRO A 66 -15.59 -18.19 -30.76
N ASP A 67 -15.06 -17.06 -31.23
CA ASP A 67 -14.31 -16.94 -32.49
C ASP A 67 -12.83 -17.42 -32.38
N GLY A 68 -12.42 -17.88 -31.20
CA GLY A 68 -11.07 -18.35 -30.91
C GLY A 68 -10.08 -17.25 -30.52
N LYS A 69 -10.50 -15.97 -30.53
CA LYS A 69 -9.62 -14.86 -30.16
C LYS A 69 -9.31 -14.88 -28.67
N LYS A 70 -8.02 -14.76 -28.34
CA LYS A 70 -7.53 -14.62 -26.97
C LYS A 70 -7.59 -13.16 -26.56
N GLU A 71 -8.27 -12.87 -25.46
CA GLU A 71 -8.34 -11.53 -24.91
C GLU A 71 -7.88 -11.55 -23.44
N ILE A 72 -7.00 -10.60 -23.13
CA ILE A 72 -6.52 -10.34 -21.78
C ILE A 72 -7.28 -9.11 -21.32
N GLN A 73 -8.32 -9.30 -20.53
CA GLN A 73 -8.88 -8.15 -19.83
C GLN A 73 -7.97 -7.86 -18.65
N ASN A 74 -7.12 -6.85 -18.80
CA ASN A 74 -6.57 -6.12 -17.68
C ASN A 74 -7.76 -5.52 -16.94
N ILE A 75 -8.40 -6.29 -16.04
CA ILE A 75 -9.09 -5.65 -14.94
C ILE A 75 -7.95 -5.14 -14.06
N PRO A 76 -7.63 -3.83 -14.02
CA PRO A 76 -7.01 -3.31 -12.82
C PRO A 76 -7.95 -3.80 -11.73
N ILE A 77 -7.44 -4.61 -10.80
CA ILE A 77 -8.22 -5.09 -9.66
C ILE A 77 -8.73 -3.83 -8.98
N GLN A 78 -9.89 -3.33 -9.42
CA GLN A 78 -10.71 -2.40 -8.69
C GLN A 78 -11.31 -3.32 -7.64
N ALA A 79 -10.47 -3.62 -6.65
CA ALA A 79 -10.90 -3.85 -5.29
C ALA A 79 -12.05 -2.87 -5.08
N LYS A 80 -13.20 -3.40 -4.70
CA LYS A 80 -14.42 -2.63 -4.49
C LYS A 80 -14.12 -1.47 -3.53
N ASN A 81 -13.67 -0.34 -4.06
CA ASN A 81 -13.79 0.96 -3.43
C ASN A 81 -15.24 1.38 -3.68
N LYS A 82 -16.16 0.68 -3.02
CA LYS A 82 -17.30 1.43 -2.50
C LYS A 82 -16.65 2.29 -1.44
N LYS A 83 -16.24 3.52 -1.80
CA LYS A 83 -15.81 4.54 -0.84
C LYS A 83 -16.79 4.47 0.31
N ASP A 84 -16.33 3.97 1.44
CA ASP A 84 -17.17 3.90 2.63
C ASP A 84 -17.41 5.34 3.02
N ALA A 85 -18.65 5.82 2.84
CA ALA A 85 -19.00 7.21 3.11
C ALA A 85 -18.59 7.61 4.53
N TYR A 86 -18.60 6.65 5.47
CA TYR A 86 -18.09 6.88 6.81
C TYR A 86 -16.58 7.02 6.86
N SER A 87 -15.81 6.24 6.10
CA SER A 87 -14.35 6.39 6.02
C SER A 87 -13.97 7.76 5.47
N ASP A 88 -14.64 8.23 4.41
CA ASP A 88 -14.41 9.57 3.85
C ASP A 88 -14.79 10.65 4.89
N MET A 89 -15.96 10.54 5.52
CA MET A 89 -16.40 11.49 6.56
C MET A 89 -15.44 11.54 7.76
N ILE A 90 -14.94 10.40 8.22
CA ILE A 90 -14.00 10.33 9.35
C ILE A 90 -12.66 10.94 8.94
N PHE A 91 -12.16 10.61 7.76
CA PHE A 91 -10.91 11.16 7.26
C PHE A 91 -10.99 12.68 7.13
N ASP A 92 -12.04 13.21 6.50
CA ASP A 92 -12.23 14.65 6.32
C ASP A 92 -12.33 15.36 7.67
N ALA A 93 -13.09 14.81 8.63
CA ALA A 93 -13.20 15.38 9.97
C ALA A 93 -11.86 15.46 10.72
N ILE A 94 -10.98 14.48 10.53
CA ILE A 94 -9.63 14.48 11.11
C ILE A 94 -8.72 15.46 10.34
N LYS A 95 -8.76 15.40 9.00
CA LYS A 95 -7.95 16.23 8.11
C LYS A 95 -8.18 17.72 8.36
N ASP A 96 -9.41 18.14 8.62
CA ASP A 96 -9.73 19.53 8.97
C ASP A 96 -9.03 20.04 10.24
N LYS A 97 -8.50 19.13 11.08
CA LYS A 97 -7.83 19.46 12.35
C LYS A 97 -6.30 19.40 12.28
N VAL A 98 -5.72 18.95 11.17
CA VAL A 98 -4.24 18.87 11.00
C VAL A 98 -3.57 20.23 10.92
N SER A 99 -4.35 21.31 10.77
CA SER A 99 -3.87 22.69 10.77
C SER A 99 -4.51 23.52 11.88
N SER A 100 -5.01 22.86 12.95
CA SER A 100 -5.60 23.56 14.09
C SER A 100 -4.56 24.45 14.78
N THR A 101 -4.97 25.67 15.16
CA THR A 101 -4.14 26.59 15.95
C THR A 101 -3.90 26.09 17.38
N ASN A 102 -4.72 25.16 17.88
CA ASN A 102 -4.46 24.48 19.14
C ASN A 102 -3.52 23.29 18.88
N SER A 103 -2.30 23.38 19.39
CA SER A 103 -1.24 22.38 19.16
C SER A 103 -1.62 20.97 19.63
N ASN A 104 -2.40 20.84 20.71
CA ASN A 104 -2.84 19.53 21.19
C ASN A 104 -3.88 18.90 20.26
N VAL A 105 -4.79 19.72 19.71
CA VAL A 105 -5.76 19.28 18.71
C VAL A 105 -5.05 18.86 17.42
N CYS A 106 -4.11 19.69 16.95
CA CYS A 106 -3.30 19.37 15.78
C CYS A 106 -2.50 18.08 15.98
N ALA A 107 -1.76 17.95 17.10
CA ALA A 107 -0.98 16.75 17.39
C ALA A 107 -1.86 15.48 17.43
N SER A 108 -3.05 15.58 18.03
CA SER A 108 -4.02 14.46 18.05
C SER A 108 -4.54 14.11 16.66
N ALA A 109 -4.79 15.12 15.82
CA ALA A 109 -5.18 14.92 14.42
C ALA A 109 -4.07 14.25 13.60
N ILE A 110 -2.81 14.65 13.78
CA ILE A 110 -1.66 14.02 13.11
C ILE A 110 -1.50 12.56 13.54
N LEU A 111 -1.71 12.25 14.82
CA LEU A 111 -1.70 10.86 15.27
C LEU A 111 -2.84 10.07 14.62
N ALA A 112 -4.07 10.60 14.62
CA ALA A 112 -5.23 9.89 14.08
C ALA A 112 -5.17 9.70 12.56
N ILE A 113 -4.71 10.71 11.80
CA ILE A 113 -4.65 10.64 10.34
C ILE A 113 -3.63 9.58 9.88
N SER A 114 -2.63 9.26 10.71
CA SER A 114 -1.63 8.22 10.41
C SER A 114 -2.20 6.80 10.32
N GLU A 115 -3.47 6.59 10.71
CA GLU A 115 -4.18 5.32 10.54
C GLU A 115 -4.69 5.13 9.09
N PHE A 116 -4.58 6.14 8.24
CA PHE A 116 -5.06 6.12 6.85
C PHE A 116 -3.87 6.00 5.86
N PRO A 117 -3.57 4.80 5.31
CA PRO A 117 -2.40 4.60 4.46
C PRO A 117 -2.64 5.04 3.01
N MET A 118 -2.77 6.35 2.78
CA MET A 118 -2.93 6.95 1.46
C MET A 118 -1.96 8.11 1.23
N GLU A 119 -1.73 8.45 -0.04
CA GLU A 119 -0.73 9.44 -0.44
C GLU A 119 -0.93 10.79 0.24
N GLU A 120 -2.18 11.26 0.35
CA GLU A 120 -2.50 12.51 1.02
C GLU A 120 -2.09 12.52 2.50
N THR A 121 -2.28 11.40 3.20
CA THR A 121 -1.79 11.26 4.57
C THR A 121 -0.28 11.38 4.63
N PHE A 122 0.43 10.74 3.69
CA PHE A 122 1.89 10.78 3.68
C PHE A 122 2.42 12.19 3.41
N GLU A 123 1.81 12.94 2.49
CA GLU A 123 2.12 14.36 2.29
C GLU A 123 1.96 15.17 3.58
N ILE A 124 0.83 14.99 4.28
CA ILE A 124 0.56 15.69 5.55
C ILE A 124 1.62 15.32 6.60
N LEU A 125 1.98 14.04 6.73
CA LEU A 125 2.99 13.62 7.71
C LEU A 125 4.37 14.22 7.39
N PHE A 126 4.78 14.23 6.12
CA PHE A 126 6.07 14.80 5.70
C PHE A 126 6.15 16.33 5.82
N ASP A 127 5.02 17.03 5.67
CA ASP A 127 4.94 18.45 6.02
C ASP A 127 5.16 18.65 7.54
N LYS A 128 4.52 17.80 8.35
CA LYS A 128 4.49 17.96 9.81
C LYS A 128 5.74 17.53 10.56
N ILE A 129 6.66 16.80 9.95
CA ILE A 129 7.96 16.51 10.58
C ILE A 129 8.89 17.74 10.66
N GLY A 130 8.55 18.85 9.98
CA GLY A 130 9.27 20.12 10.06
C GLY A 130 8.74 21.12 11.09
N GLU A 131 7.67 20.77 11.82
CA GLU A 131 6.97 21.66 12.75
C GLU A 131 7.81 22.06 13.97
N GLU A 132 7.57 23.25 14.54
CA GLU A 132 8.28 23.67 15.77
C GLU A 132 7.76 22.94 17.01
N ASN A 133 6.47 22.57 17.02
CA ASN A 133 5.89 21.84 18.13
C ASN A 133 6.35 20.38 18.15
N ASP A 134 6.99 19.99 19.24
CA ASP A 134 7.57 18.65 19.40
C ASP A 134 6.54 17.52 19.37
N SER A 135 5.36 17.71 19.96
CA SER A 135 4.30 16.69 19.95
C SER A 135 3.75 16.43 18.54
N ILE A 136 3.56 17.50 17.76
CA ILE A 136 3.12 17.39 16.36
C ILE A 136 4.16 16.61 15.54
N ARG A 137 5.45 17.01 15.64
CA ARG A 137 6.54 16.31 14.95
C ARG A 137 6.65 14.85 15.34
N LYS A 138 6.62 14.54 16.64
CA LYS A 138 6.75 13.16 17.15
C LYS A 138 5.64 12.28 16.61
N ASN A 139 4.40 12.77 16.59
CA ASN A 139 3.29 12.02 16.04
C ASN A 139 3.43 11.82 14.52
N ALA A 140 3.92 12.82 13.79
CA ALA A 140 4.21 12.69 12.37
C ALA A 140 5.32 11.64 12.09
N ILE A 141 6.41 11.68 12.86
CA ILE A 141 7.51 10.70 12.82
C ILE A 141 6.99 9.29 13.09
N CYS A 142 6.17 9.10 14.13
CA CYS A 142 5.55 7.82 14.44
C CYS A 142 4.71 7.29 13.27
N GLY A 143 3.89 8.17 12.66
CA GLY A 143 3.09 7.84 11.48
C GLY A 143 3.95 7.41 10.29
N ILE A 144 5.05 8.12 10.01
CA ILE A 144 5.99 7.76 8.93
C ILE A 144 6.67 6.42 9.22
N CYS A 145 7.14 6.20 10.46
CA CYS A 145 7.83 4.97 10.84
C CYS A 145 6.92 3.74 10.72
N ARG A 146 5.61 3.87 10.99
CA ARG A 146 4.63 2.79 10.78
C ARG A 146 4.64 2.26 9.34
N TYR A 147 4.88 3.14 8.36
CA TYR A 147 4.95 2.79 6.94
C TYR A 147 6.38 2.84 6.40
N GLY A 148 7.39 2.65 7.26
CA GLY A 148 8.80 2.88 6.92
C GLY A 148 9.28 2.15 5.66
N LYS A 149 8.81 0.93 5.40
CA LYS A 149 9.14 0.17 4.18
C LYS A 149 8.65 0.88 2.91
N LEU A 150 7.45 1.44 2.95
CA LEU A 150 6.84 2.15 1.82
C LEU A 150 7.47 3.54 1.64
N LEU A 151 7.75 4.22 2.75
CA LEU A 151 8.16 5.63 2.76
C LEU A 151 9.68 5.83 2.78
N GLN A 152 10.46 4.76 2.62
CA GLN A 152 11.91 4.78 2.80
C GLN A 152 12.61 5.82 1.93
N ASP A 153 12.27 5.88 0.65
CA ASP A 153 12.89 6.82 -0.29
C ASP A 153 12.49 8.27 0.04
N ARG A 154 11.25 8.51 0.48
CA ARG A 154 10.80 9.83 0.96
C ARG A 154 11.49 10.28 2.24
N ILE A 155 11.79 9.35 3.16
CA ILE A 155 12.60 9.64 4.36
C ILE A 155 14.00 10.09 3.94
N ILE A 156 14.60 9.45 2.93
CA ILE A 156 15.90 9.83 2.38
C ILE A 156 15.84 11.22 1.75
N ASP A 157 14.80 11.51 0.98
CA ASP A 157 14.62 12.83 0.36
C ASP A 157 14.52 13.96 1.40
N ALA A 158 13.82 13.70 2.52
CA ALA A 158 13.68 14.65 3.62
C ALA A 158 15.01 15.04 4.29
N LEU A 159 16.07 14.22 4.18
CA LEU A 159 17.43 14.58 4.62
C LEU A 159 18.03 15.75 3.82
N SER A 160 17.45 16.10 2.67
CA SER A 160 17.89 17.24 1.84
C SER A 160 16.98 18.47 1.99
N SER A 161 16.05 18.47 2.94
CA SER A 161 15.15 19.60 3.20
C SER A 161 15.91 20.88 3.55
N THR A 162 15.41 22.04 3.11
CA THR A 162 15.95 23.34 3.52
C THR A 162 15.72 23.61 5.01
N ASN A 163 14.65 23.06 5.59
CA ASN A 163 14.36 23.14 7.02
C ASN A 163 15.20 22.12 7.80
N TRP A 164 16.09 22.61 8.68
CA TRP A 164 16.96 21.75 9.48
C TRP A 164 16.17 20.85 10.46
N VAL A 165 15.01 21.29 10.92
CA VAL A 165 14.12 20.50 11.78
C VAL A 165 13.60 19.28 11.02
N CYS A 166 13.16 19.47 9.77
CA CYS A 166 12.72 18.39 8.89
C CYS A 166 13.86 17.38 8.63
N ARG A 167 15.07 17.86 8.33
CA ARG A 167 16.26 16.98 8.18
C ARG A 167 16.53 16.17 9.45
N ASN A 168 16.46 16.81 10.61
CA ASN A 168 16.66 16.14 11.90
C ASN A 168 15.58 15.10 12.21
N SER A 169 14.32 15.39 11.87
CA SER A 169 13.22 14.44 12.00
C SER A 169 13.38 13.24 11.06
N ALA A 170 13.88 13.45 9.84
CA ALA A 170 14.21 12.35 8.92
C ALA A 170 15.30 11.42 9.49
N ILE A 171 16.34 11.98 10.13
CA ILE A 171 17.35 11.20 10.86
C ILE A 171 16.70 10.38 11.99
N THR A 172 15.74 10.99 12.71
CA THR A 172 15.00 10.32 13.78
C THR A 172 14.15 9.16 13.25
N CYS A 173 13.47 9.33 12.11
CA CYS A 173 12.78 8.24 11.43
C CYS A 173 13.74 7.09 11.11
N ILE A 174 14.91 7.39 10.55
CA ILE A 174 15.91 6.36 10.23
C ILE A 174 16.35 5.62 11.49
N ALA A 175 16.67 6.34 12.57
CA ALA A 175 17.07 5.75 13.85
C ALA A 175 15.99 4.80 14.41
N ASN A 176 14.72 5.18 14.33
CA ASN A 176 13.59 4.35 14.79
C ASN A 176 13.37 3.09 13.92
N LEU A 177 13.85 3.09 12.69
CA LEU A 177 13.67 2.01 11.72
C LEU A 177 14.84 1.01 11.66
N VAL A 178 15.95 1.28 12.36
CA VAL A 178 17.19 0.49 12.28
C VAL A 178 16.98 -1.00 12.60
N ASP A 179 16.14 -1.29 13.60
CA ASP A 179 15.89 -2.66 14.06
C ASP A 179 14.74 -3.37 13.30
N ASP A 180 14.10 -2.71 12.34
CA ASP A 180 13.05 -3.33 11.52
C ASP A 180 13.66 -4.18 10.39
N ASN A 181 13.35 -5.47 10.41
CA ASN A 181 13.83 -6.44 9.42
C ASN A 181 13.29 -6.19 8.00
N ASN A 182 12.19 -5.46 7.86
CA ASN A 182 11.58 -5.15 6.56
C ASN A 182 12.25 -3.96 5.85
N ILE A 183 13.17 -3.28 6.53
CA ILE A 183 13.86 -2.08 6.04
C ILE A 183 15.20 -2.46 5.42
N ASP A 184 15.45 -1.93 4.21
CA ASP A 184 16.76 -2.00 3.58
C ASP A 184 17.67 -0.92 4.19
N ILE A 185 18.29 -1.25 5.31
CA ILE A 185 19.15 -0.33 6.07
C ILE A 185 20.34 0.20 5.24
N VAL A 186 20.75 -0.50 4.17
CA VAL A 186 21.90 -0.11 3.34
C VAL A 186 21.59 1.17 2.56
N LYS A 187 20.32 1.37 2.17
CA LYS A 187 19.88 2.59 1.49
C LYS A 187 20.14 3.86 2.30
N PHE A 188 20.18 3.78 3.63
CA PHE A 188 20.41 4.94 4.49
C PHE A 188 21.89 5.34 4.62
N ILE A 189 22.83 4.44 4.32
CA ILE A 189 24.26 4.67 4.59
C ILE A 189 24.79 5.88 3.81
N LYS A 190 24.68 5.88 2.48
CA LYS A 190 25.20 6.99 1.65
C LYS A 190 24.53 8.33 1.97
N PRO A 191 23.19 8.43 2.07
CA PRO A 191 22.52 9.66 2.48
C PRO A 191 23.01 10.18 3.83
N LEU A 192 23.10 9.32 4.85
CA LEU A 192 23.55 9.74 6.18
C LEU A 192 25.03 10.17 6.21
N VAL A 193 25.92 9.53 5.43
CA VAL A 193 27.32 9.99 5.27
C VAL A 193 27.39 11.38 4.65
N LYS A 194 26.47 11.71 3.73
CA LYS A 194 26.36 13.08 3.23
C LYS A 194 25.86 14.02 4.32
N THR A 195 24.79 13.65 5.03
CA THR A 195 24.17 14.44 6.11
C THR A 195 25.08 14.59 7.35
N SER A 196 26.08 13.74 7.55
CA SER A 196 27.09 13.95 8.62
C SER A 196 28.02 15.13 8.36
N ASN A 197 27.88 15.81 7.21
CA ASN A 197 28.53 17.07 6.89
C ASN A 197 27.51 18.24 6.85
N ASP A 198 26.36 18.11 7.50
CA ASP A 198 25.35 19.16 7.56
C ASP A 198 25.90 20.44 8.24
N VAL A 199 25.42 21.59 7.77
CA VAL A 199 25.79 22.91 8.33
C VAL A 199 25.20 23.14 9.72
N ASN A 200 24.10 22.48 10.06
CA ASN A 200 23.49 22.56 11.37
C ASN A 200 24.13 21.50 12.30
N PRO A 201 24.78 21.92 13.41
CA PRO A 201 25.49 20.99 14.29
C PRO A 201 24.60 19.89 14.92
N ILE A 202 23.31 20.16 15.13
CA ILE A 202 22.36 19.18 15.68
C ILE A 202 22.12 18.08 14.65
N VAL A 203 21.84 18.47 13.40
CA VAL A 203 21.65 17.53 12.28
C VAL A 203 22.92 16.72 12.06
N GLN A 204 24.08 17.38 12.08
CA GLN A 204 25.39 16.75 11.92
C GLN A 204 25.65 15.68 12.99
N SER A 205 25.49 16.04 14.27
CA SER A 205 25.71 15.14 15.41
C SER A 205 24.76 13.94 15.40
N ASN A 206 23.48 14.19 15.11
CA ASN A 206 22.49 13.12 15.05
C ASN A 206 22.72 12.20 13.85
N ALA A 207 23.16 12.72 12.71
CA ALA A 207 23.52 11.89 11.56
C ALA A 207 24.68 10.94 11.87
N LEU A 208 25.73 11.43 12.56
CA LEU A 208 26.86 10.61 13.00
C LEU A 208 26.43 9.49 13.96
N THR A 209 25.58 9.83 14.94
CA THR A 209 25.06 8.84 15.90
C THR A 209 24.21 7.78 15.20
N THR A 210 23.33 8.20 14.30
CA THR A 210 22.48 7.28 13.52
C THR A 210 23.28 6.43 12.55
N LEU A 211 24.37 6.95 11.95
CA LEU A 211 25.30 6.15 11.14
C LEU A 211 25.89 4.99 11.94
N ALA A 212 26.28 5.23 13.20
CA ALA A 212 26.79 4.18 14.07
C ALA A 212 25.74 3.09 14.34
N LEU A 213 24.46 3.48 14.55
CA LEU A 213 23.35 2.53 14.71
C LEU A 213 23.12 1.70 13.44
N VAL A 214 23.07 2.36 12.27
CA VAL A 214 22.90 1.69 10.98
C VAL A 214 24.06 0.72 10.72
N TYR A 215 25.30 1.11 11.03
CA TYR A 215 26.47 0.24 10.90
C TYR A 215 26.38 -1.00 11.79
N GLN A 216 25.94 -0.85 13.04
CA GLN A 216 25.72 -1.98 13.94
C GLN A 216 24.65 -2.94 13.40
N ALA A 217 23.55 -2.43 12.87
CA ALA A 217 22.50 -3.25 12.27
C ALA A 217 22.96 -3.95 10.98
N TYR A 218 23.74 -3.26 10.14
CA TYR A 218 24.37 -3.82 8.95
C TYR A 218 25.24 -5.04 9.29
N GLN A 219 26.15 -4.89 10.25
CA GLN A 219 27.03 -5.98 10.70
C GLN A 219 26.24 -7.19 11.24
N LYS A 220 25.16 -6.94 12.00
CA LYS A 220 24.30 -8.01 12.52
C LYS A 220 23.58 -8.79 11.40
N LYS A 221 23.25 -8.14 10.28
CA LYS A 221 22.59 -8.80 9.13
C LYS A 221 23.59 -9.62 8.32
N ASP A 222 24.79 -9.10 8.08
CA ASP A 222 25.87 -9.82 7.37
C ASP A 222 26.35 -11.08 8.12
N LEU A 223 26.33 -11.07 9.46
CA LEU A 223 26.70 -12.23 10.27
C LEU A 223 25.64 -13.36 10.27
N LYS A 224 24.44 -13.12 9.74
CA LYS A 224 23.32 -14.08 9.69
C LYS A 224 23.05 -14.65 8.30
N SER A 225 23.71 -14.13 7.26
CA SER A 225 23.67 -14.61 5.87
C SER A 225 24.80 -15.59 5.59
#